data_AF-A0A9D1WC20-F1
#
_entry.id   AF-A0A9D1WC20-F1
#
_cell.length_a   1.000
_cell.length_b   1.000
_cell.length_c   1.000
_cell.angle_alpha   90.00
_cell.angle_beta   90.00
_cell.angle_gamma   90.00
#
_symmetry.space_group_name_H-M   'P 1'
#
loop_
_entity.id
_entity.type
_entity.pdbx_description
1 polymer ?
#
loop_
_entity_poly.entity_id
_entity_poly.type
_entity_poly.pdbx_seq_one_letter_code
_entity_poly.pdbx_strand_id
1 'polypeptide(L)'
;MSEEQGSKEQLLEQIKKWHEEDAFNAIIERLEPEVSTLDYDLALELARAYINAANALGNADNGAVVGDAGELYAQANALLDKYVLQGKEHATYLFYKGFALFKLGLINDAAIRLERAQRFIKLGSEDHLMPMLNKLLALCASLDPDNQALQLKPEDESLIEEHIKKHFGSYRILFKTDRYELLNVPPTPEHNFNLIVTKGLAGKQLQVPAGVDPLTDSRLELAMCLPAAWEFTNSEGYNIWPLNVLCDLINFILTTNDFVGFGYAFSQGKQLHASTDFTGGMLTALGAYPRESSELVLSDNSYVHFFELVFLYPMELSFRQSHSAYELLELFQQKHVAPSPVRKRQDVCSQVKAATKI
;
A
#
# COMPACT_ATOMS: atom_id res chain seq x y z
N MET A 1 18.57 -44.87 5.26
CA MET A 1 18.66 -43.49 5.78
C MET A 1 20.07 -42.89 5.64
N SER A 2 21.15 -43.57 6.01
CA SER A 2 22.53 -43.02 5.87
C SER A 2 23.08 -42.99 4.45
N GLU A 3 22.76 -43.97 3.59
CA GLU A 3 23.24 -44.01 2.20
C GLU A 3 22.54 -43.00 1.27
N GLU A 4 21.22 -42.83 1.41
CA GLU A 4 20.45 -41.82 0.64
C GLU A 4 20.84 -40.38 1.01
N GLN A 5 21.11 -40.11 2.29
CA GLN A 5 21.63 -38.81 2.73
C GLN A 5 23.01 -38.52 2.15
N GLY A 6 23.92 -39.50 2.15
CA GLY A 6 25.25 -39.37 1.53
C GLY A 6 25.18 -39.15 0.01
N SER A 7 24.21 -39.75 -0.68
CA SER A 7 24.00 -39.55 -2.11
C SER A 7 23.49 -38.15 -2.45
N LYS A 8 22.59 -37.59 -1.62
CA LYS A 8 22.08 -36.23 -1.80
C LYS A 8 23.16 -35.17 -1.57
N GLU A 9 23.98 -35.32 -0.53
CA GLU A 9 25.08 -34.39 -0.25
C GLU A 9 26.09 -34.33 -1.38
N GLN A 10 26.46 -35.49 -1.95
CA GLN A 10 27.34 -35.55 -3.13
C GLN A 10 26.73 -34.86 -4.35
N LEU A 11 25.41 -35.03 -4.57
CA LEU A 11 24.71 -34.36 -5.65
C LEU A 11 24.70 -32.83 -5.46
N LEU A 12 24.42 -32.34 -4.25
CA LEU A 12 24.45 -30.91 -3.94
C LEU A 12 25.84 -30.29 -4.15
N GLU A 13 26.90 -31.00 -3.75
CA GLU A 13 28.27 -30.53 -3.98
C GLU A 13 28.60 -30.46 -5.48
N GLN A 14 28.14 -31.44 -6.27
CA GLN A 14 28.31 -31.42 -7.72
C GLN A 14 27.51 -30.30 -8.39
N ILE A 15 26.28 -30.04 -7.93
CA ILE A 15 25.47 -28.91 -8.39
C ILE A 15 26.16 -27.58 -8.09
N LYS A 16 26.71 -27.43 -6.88
CA LYS A 16 27.46 -26.24 -6.50
C LYS A 16 28.66 -26.01 -7.42
N LYS A 17 29.41 -27.06 -7.74
CA LYS A 17 30.52 -26.98 -8.70
C LYS A 17 30.05 -26.53 -10.08
N TRP A 18 28.98 -27.13 -10.61
CA TRP A 18 28.42 -26.68 -11.90
C TRP A 18 27.94 -25.24 -11.86
N HIS A 19 27.37 -24.79 -10.74
CA HIS A 19 26.96 -23.41 -10.57
C HIS A 19 28.16 -22.44 -10.60
N GLU A 20 29.26 -22.78 -9.94
CA GLU A 20 30.50 -21.99 -9.95
C GLU A 20 31.19 -21.96 -11.32
N GLU A 21 30.93 -22.96 -12.17
CA GLU A 21 31.44 -23.06 -13.55
C GLU A 21 30.47 -22.46 -14.59
N ASP A 22 29.40 -21.77 -14.17
CA ASP A 22 28.31 -21.26 -15.01
C ASP A 22 27.64 -22.36 -15.89
N ALA A 23 27.77 -23.63 -15.51
CA ALA A 23 27.26 -24.80 -16.21
C ALA A 23 25.78 -25.08 -15.85
N PHE A 24 24.92 -24.07 -15.98
CA PHE A 24 23.52 -24.15 -15.55
C PHE A 24 22.73 -25.23 -16.30
N ASN A 25 23.02 -25.44 -17.59
CA ASN A 25 22.38 -26.50 -18.38
C ASN A 25 22.70 -27.90 -17.85
N ALA A 26 23.90 -28.13 -17.30
CA ALA A 26 24.23 -29.42 -16.68
C ALA A 26 23.39 -29.68 -15.43
N ILE A 27 23.08 -28.63 -14.64
CA ILE A 27 22.17 -28.74 -13.49
C ILE A 27 20.75 -29.06 -13.97
N ILE A 28 20.27 -28.36 -15.01
CA ILE A 28 18.93 -28.58 -15.58
C ILE A 28 18.81 -30.00 -16.12
N GLU A 29 19.72 -30.44 -16.99
CA GLU A 29 19.74 -31.80 -17.56
C GLU A 29 19.78 -32.88 -16.47
N ARG A 30 20.44 -32.60 -15.34
CA ARG A 30 20.53 -33.54 -14.23
C ARG A 30 19.25 -33.64 -13.41
N LEU A 31 18.58 -32.51 -13.14
CA LEU A 31 17.46 -32.44 -12.18
C LEU A 31 16.07 -32.45 -12.82
N GLU A 32 15.93 -31.89 -14.03
CA GLU A 32 14.66 -31.78 -14.74
C GLU A 32 13.96 -33.13 -14.98
N PRO A 33 14.64 -34.24 -15.30
CA PRO A 33 14.00 -35.55 -15.44
C PRO A 33 13.26 -36.01 -14.18
N GLU A 34 13.66 -35.52 -13.00
CA GLU A 34 13.10 -35.88 -11.70
C GLU A 34 12.23 -34.75 -11.10
N VAL A 35 11.88 -33.71 -11.88
CA VAL A 35 11.19 -32.49 -11.42
C VAL A 35 9.88 -32.72 -10.66
N SER A 36 9.23 -33.87 -10.86
CA SER A 36 7.99 -34.24 -10.17
C SER A 36 8.20 -34.79 -8.76
N THR A 37 9.42 -35.23 -8.44
CA THR A 37 9.77 -35.92 -7.20
C THR A 37 10.94 -35.26 -6.46
N LEU A 38 11.47 -34.14 -6.96
CA LEU A 38 12.51 -33.39 -6.27
C LEU A 38 12.09 -33.05 -4.84
N ASP A 39 13.05 -32.99 -3.93
CA ASP A 39 12.83 -32.35 -2.65
C ASP A 39 12.99 -30.83 -2.77
N TYR A 40 12.69 -30.13 -1.68
CA TYR A 40 12.70 -28.67 -1.64
C TYR A 40 14.07 -28.05 -1.97
N ASP A 41 15.16 -28.65 -1.50
CA ASP A 41 16.51 -28.09 -1.70
C ASP A 41 16.93 -28.25 -3.16
N LEU A 42 16.72 -29.43 -3.75
CA LEU A 42 17.02 -29.67 -5.15
C LEU A 42 16.10 -28.88 -6.09
N ALA A 43 14.84 -28.63 -5.68
CA ALA A 43 13.94 -27.78 -6.43
C ALA A 43 14.39 -26.31 -6.43
N LEU A 44 14.94 -25.80 -5.32
CA LEU A 44 15.55 -24.46 -5.28
C LEU A 44 16.77 -24.36 -6.18
N GLU A 45 17.61 -25.40 -6.20
CA GLU A 45 18.78 -25.48 -7.07
C GLU A 45 18.39 -25.49 -8.56
N LEU A 46 17.37 -26.27 -8.93
CA LEU A 46 16.85 -26.28 -10.29
C LEU A 46 16.22 -24.92 -10.67
N ALA A 47 15.45 -24.30 -9.77
CA ALA A 47 14.90 -22.97 -10.01
C ALA A 47 16.01 -21.91 -10.23
N ARG A 48 17.08 -21.96 -9.44
CA ARG A 48 18.27 -21.12 -9.62
C ARG A 48 18.93 -21.37 -10.97
N ALA A 49 19.07 -22.63 -11.39
CA ALA A 49 19.67 -22.99 -12.67
C ALA A 49 18.84 -22.46 -13.85
N TYR A 50 17.51 -22.61 -13.81
CA TYR A 50 16.62 -22.00 -14.82
C TYR A 50 16.79 -20.48 -14.91
N ILE A 51 16.78 -19.77 -13.77
CA ILE A 51 16.96 -18.32 -13.72
C ILE A 51 18.31 -17.90 -14.32
N ASN A 52 19.39 -18.60 -13.99
CA ASN A 52 20.72 -18.25 -14.46
C ASN A 52 20.92 -18.61 -15.95
N ALA A 53 20.38 -19.73 -16.41
CA ALA A 53 20.34 -20.08 -17.83
C ALA A 53 19.56 -19.02 -18.63
N ALA A 54 18.42 -18.54 -18.10
CA ALA A 54 17.64 -17.47 -18.72
C ALA A 54 18.43 -16.16 -18.79
N ASN A 55 19.12 -15.78 -17.72
CA ASN A 55 19.98 -14.59 -17.68
C ASN A 55 21.11 -14.65 -18.71
N ALA A 56 21.66 -15.85 -18.99
CA ALA A 56 22.71 -16.06 -19.98
C ALA A 56 22.22 -15.89 -21.44
N LEU A 57 20.92 -16.10 -21.70
CA LEU A 57 20.32 -15.97 -23.03
C LEU A 57 19.94 -14.53 -23.42
N GLY A 58 19.76 -13.63 -22.45
CA GLY A 58 19.51 -12.21 -22.73
C GLY A 58 18.86 -11.46 -21.57
N ASN A 59 19.35 -10.25 -21.30
CA ASN A 59 18.80 -9.36 -20.28
C ASN A 59 17.91 -8.28 -20.92
N ALA A 60 16.60 -8.41 -20.76
CA ALA A 60 15.78 -7.20 -20.66
C ALA A 60 16.02 -6.64 -19.24
N ASP A 61 16.60 -5.45 -19.16
CA ASP A 61 16.91 -4.82 -17.87
C ASP A 61 15.61 -4.49 -17.11
N ASN A 62 14.54 -4.10 -17.83
CA ASN A 62 13.37 -3.47 -17.22
C ASN A 62 12.01 -3.96 -17.79
N GLY A 63 11.89 -5.21 -18.25
CA GLY A 63 10.63 -5.67 -18.86
C GLY A 63 10.47 -7.18 -19.00
N ALA A 64 9.27 -7.60 -19.39
CA ALA A 64 8.93 -9.00 -19.63
C ALA A 64 9.83 -9.60 -20.71
N VAL A 65 10.45 -10.73 -20.39
CA VAL A 65 11.30 -11.49 -21.31
C VAL A 65 10.45 -12.54 -22.02
N VAL A 66 10.56 -12.60 -23.34
CA VAL A 66 9.87 -13.55 -24.23
C VAL A 66 10.88 -14.48 -24.92
N GLY A 67 10.40 -15.56 -25.53
CA GLY A 67 11.26 -16.59 -26.15
C GLY A 67 11.91 -17.50 -25.11
N ASP A 68 13.00 -18.17 -25.49
CA ASP A 68 13.67 -19.21 -24.70
C ASP A 68 14.00 -18.79 -23.27
N ALA A 69 14.44 -17.54 -23.07
CA ALA A 69 14.70 -16.98 -21.74
C ALA A 69 13.42 -16.82 -20.91
N GLY A 70 12.32 -16.40 -21.53
CA GLY A 70 11.00 -16.29 -20.90
C GLY A 70 10.45 -17.65 -20.45
N GLU A 71 10.65 -18.70 -21.26
CA GLU A 71 10.25 -20.06 -20.94
C GLU A 71 10.96 -20.59 -19.70
N LEU A 72 12.27 -20.37 -19.58
CA LEU A 72 13.04 -20.75 -18.40
C LEU A 72 12.57 -20.02 -17.13
N TYR A 73 12.23 -18.73 -17.20
CA TYR A 73 11.62 -18.03 -16.05
C TYR A 73 10.24 -18.61 -15.68
N ALA A 74 9.43 -18.97 -16.68
CA ALA A 74 8.14 -19.60 -16.45
C ALA A 74 8.30 -20.99 -15.79
N GLN A 75 9.30 -21.78 -16.21
CA GLN A 75 9.65 -23.06 -15.60
C GLN A 75 10.08 -22.89 -14.13
N ALA A 76 10.97 -21.92 -13.84
CA ALA A 76 11.36 -21.60 -12.47
C ALA A 76 10.14 -21.22 -11.61
N ASN A 77 9.28 -20.34 -12.14
CA ASN A 77 8.07 -19.90 -11.45
C ASN A 77 7.12 -21.07 -11.14
N ALA A 78 6.84 -21.92 -12.12
CA ALA A 78 5.95 -23.08 -12.00
C ALA A 78 6.52 -24.16 -11.06
N LEU A 79 7.83 -24.36 -11.06
CA LEU A 79 8.50 -25.27 -10.12
C LEU A 79 8.32 -24.78 -8.68
N LEU A 80 8.56 -23.49 -8.43
CA LEU A 80 8.46 -22.90 -7.10
C LEU A 80 7.01 -22.95 -6.56
N ASP A 81 5.98 -22.85 -7.41
CA ASP A 81 4.58 -22.97 -6.97
C ASP A 81 4.26 -24.30 -6.27
N LYS A 82 5.01 -25.37 -6.55
CA LYS A 82 4.84 -26.66 -5.89
C LYS A 82 5.32 -26.66 -4.43
N TYR A 83 6.11 -25.66 -4.02
CA TYR A 83 6.76 -25.59 -2.71
C TYR A 83 6.39 -24.35 -1.89
N VAL A 84 5.22 -23.75 -2.18
CA VAL A 84 4.75 -22.51 -1.51
C VAL A 84 4.72 -22.65 0.01
N LEU A 85 4.32 -23.81 0.54
CA LEU A 85 4.21 -24.02 1.98
C LEU A 85 5.57 -24.08 2.69
N GLN A 86 6.57 -24.67 2.04
CA GLN A 86 7.95 -24.73 2.52
C GLN A 86 8.66 -23.38 2.37
N GLY A 87 8.40 -22.68 1.26
CA GLY A 87 9.10 -21.45 0.88
C GLY A 87 8.53 -20.15 1.45
N LYS A 88 7.32 -20.15 2.03
CA LYS A 88 6.63 -18.93 2.49
C LYS A 88 7.42 -18.06 3.48
N GLU A 89 8.42 -18.61 4.17
CA GLU A 89 9.26 -17.90 5.16
C GLU A 89 10.76 -18.11 4.88
N HIS A 90 11.11 -18.44 3.62
CA HIS A 90 12.49 -18.67 3.18
C HIS A 90 12.91 -17.57 2.18
N ALA A 91 13.90 -16.77 2.54
CA ALA A 91 14.26 -15.58 1.76
C ALA A 91 14.75 -15.92 0.35
N THR A 92 15.62 -16.93 0.20
CA THR A 92 16.10 -17.37 -1.11
C THR A 92 14.97 -17.84 -2.03
N TYR A 93 14.00 -18.60 -1.50
CA TYR A 93 12.81 -19.01 -2.26
C TYR A 93 12.00 -17.79 -2.72
N LEU A 94 11.71 -16.88 -1.79
CA LEU A 94 10.91 -15.68 -2.05
C LEU A 94 11.62 -14.76 -3.06
N PHE A 95 12.95 -14.68 -2.99
CA PHE A 95 13.78 -13.97 -3.94
C PHE A 95 13.69 -14.58 -5.35
N TYR A 96 13.92 -15.88 -5.51
CA TYR A 96 13.81 -16.55 -6.83
C TYR A 96 12.40 -16.45 -7.40
N LYS A 97 11.37 -16.59 -6.56
CA LYS A 97 9.97 -16.42 -6.98
C LYS A 97 9.72 -14.99 -7.46
N GLY A 98 10.14 -13.99 -6.67
CA GLY A 98 10.02 -12.59 -7.03
C GLY A 98 10.79 -12.23 -8.30
N PHE A 99 11.99 -12.76 -8.46
CA PHE A 99 12.84 -12.55 -9.65
C PHE A 99 12.19 -13.11 -10.92
N ALA A 100 11.70 -14.36 -10.86
CA ALA A 100 11.04 -14.98 -12.01
C ALA A 100 9.78 -14.20 -12.41
N LEU A 101 8.94 -13.83 -11.43
CA LEU A 101 7.75 -13.00 -11.68
C LEU A 101 8.11 -11.65 -12.31
N PHE A 102 9.16 -11.00 -11.80
CA PHE A 102 9.65 -9.74 -12.34
C PHE A 102 10.03 -9.86 -13.82
N LYS A 103 10.80 -10.90 -14.16
CA LYS A 103 11.24 -11.17 -15.53
C LYS A 103 10.10 -11.62 -16.46
N LEU A 104 9.00 -12.11 -15.90
CA LEU A 104 7.76 -12.41 -16.65
C LEU A 104 6.84 -11.18 -16.78
N GLY A 105 7.23 -10.00 -16.26
CA GLY A 105 6.43 -8.77 -16.31
C GLY A 105 5.31 -8.69 -15.27
N LEU A 106 5.26 -9.61 -14.32
CA LEU A 106 4.28 -9.63 -13.23
C LEU A 106 4.78 -8.77 -12.06
N ILE A 107 4.91 -7.46 -12.30
CA ILE A 107 5.62 -6.52 -11.42
C ILE A 107 5.04 -6.47 -10.01
N ASN A 108 3.72 -6.39 -9.87
CA ASN A 108 3.06 -6.31 -8.55
C ASN A 108 3.24 -7.61 -7.74
N ASP A 109 3.10 -8.77 -8.39
CA ASP A 109 3.33 -10.06 -7.75
C ASP A 109 4.80 -10.22 -7.33
N ALA A 110 5.73 -9.75 -8.18
CA ALA A 110 7.15 -9.74 -7.88
C ALA A 110 7.46 -8.90 -6.63
N ALA A 111 6.96 -7.66 -6.57
CA ALA A 111 7.15 -6.76 -5.43
C ALA A 111 6.73 -7.42 -4.11
N ILE A 112 5.54 -8.04 -4.06
CA ILE A 112 5.03 -8.72 -2.85
C ILE A 112 5.99 -9.83 -2.38
N ARG A 113 6.56 -10.61 -3.32
CA ARG A 113 7.49 -11.69 -2.97
C ARG A 113 8.84 -11.13 -2.51
N LEU A 114 9.36 -10.11 -3.17
CA LEU A 114 10.63 -9.48 -2.85
C LEU A 114 10.58 -8.75 -1.49
N GLU A 115 9.51 -8.01 -1.19
CA GLU A 115 9.31 -7.38 0.13
C GLU A 115 9.25 -8.43 1.24
N ARG A 116 8.57 -9.54 0.98
CA ARG A 116 8.51 -10.65 1.92
C ARG A 116 9.89 -11.29 2.10
N ALA A 117 10.66 -11.48 1.03
CA ALA A 117 12.03 -11.99 1.11
C ALA A 117 12.87 -11.13 2.06
N GLN A 118 12.78 -9.79 1.96
CA GLN A 118 13.51 -8.85 2.81
C GLN A 118 13.30 -9.12 4.31
N ARG A 119 12.07 -9.49 4.70
CA ARG A 119 11.69 -9.75 6.10
C ARG A 119 12.29 -11.03 6.67
N PHE A 120 12.64 -11.99 5.81
CA PHE A 120 13.12 -13.31 6.21
C PHE A 120 14.63 -13.52 5.98
N ILE A 121 15.34 -12.48 5.50
CA ILE A 121 16.79 -12.58 5.26
C ILE A 121 17.54 -12.90 6.56
N LYS A 122 18.35 -13.96 6.49
CA LYS A 122 19.26 -14.36 7.56
C LYS A 122 20.66 -13.79 7.34
N LEU A 123 21.07 -12.88 8.24
CA LEU A 123 22.42 -12.29 8.21
C LEU A 123 23.51 -13.38 8.26
N GLY A 124 24.57 -13.22 7.46
CA GLY A 124 25.67 -14.17 7.34
C GLY A 124 25.42 -15.38 6.43
N SER A 125 24.20 -15.59 5.92
CA SER A 125 23.89 -16.67 4.98
C SER A 125 23.13 -16.21 3.72
N GLU A 126 22.22 -15.24 3.87
CA GLU A 126 21.37 -14.72 2.79
C GLU A 126 21.50 -13.20 2.59
N ASP A 127 22.40 -12.55 3.32
CA ASP A 127 22.65 -11.09 3.25
C ASP A 127 23.22 -10.64 1.91
N HIS A 128 23.92 -11.51 1.19
CA HIS A 128 24.36 -11.28 -0.18
C HIS A 128 23.22 -10.98 -1.17
N LEU A 129 21.97 -11.34 -0.84
CA LEU A 129 20.79 -11.04 -1.67
C LEU A 129 20.34 -9.58 -1.56
N MET A 130 20.64 -8.90 -0.44
CA MET A 130 20.13 -7.55 -0.13
C MET A 130 20.36 -6.51 -1.24
N PRO A 131 21.55 -6.40 -1.86
CA PRO A 131 21.79 -5.39 -2.90
C PRO A 131 20.88 -5.60 -4.11
N MET A 132 20.73 -6.85 -4.56
CA MET A 132 19.89 -7.18 -5.71
C MET A 132 18.40 -7.05 -5.38
N LEU A 133 18.01 -7.45 -4.17
CA LEU A 133 16.65 -7.29 -3.67
C LEU A 133 16.23 -5.81 -3.67
N ASN A 134 17.06 -4.93 -3.11
CA ASN A 134 16.80 -3.50 -3.07
C ASN A 134 16.72 -2.91 -4.48
N LYS A 135 17.61 -3.33 -5.39
CA LYS A 135 17.58 -2.92 -6.80
C LYS A 135 16.27 -3.34 -7.47
N LEU A 136 15.83 -4.59 -7.29
CA LEU A 136 14.61 -5.11 -7.90
C LEU A 136 13.35 -4.46 -7.31
N LEU A 137 13.32 -4.20 -6.00
CA LEU A 137 12.22 -3.47 -5.36
C LEU A 137 12.11 -2.05 -5.91
N ALA A 138 13.24 -1.34 -6.05
CA ALA A 138 13.25 -0.02 -6.68
C ALA A 138 12.78 -0.07 -8.14
N LEU A 139 13.17 -1.10 -8.88
CA LEU A 139 12.76 -1.29 -10.26
C LEU A 139 11.27 -1.64 -10.38
N CYS A 140 10.75 -2.51 -9.50
CA CYS A 140 9.31 -2.79 -9.40
C CYS A 140 8.53 -1.51 -9.14
N ALA A 141 8.98 -0.70 -8.17
CA ALA A 141 8.36 0.59 -7.88
C ALA A 141 8.38 1.52 -9.10
N SER A 142 9.47 1.56 -9.90
CA SER A 142 9.52 2.42 -11.09
C SER A 142 8.68 1.93 -12.29
N LEU A 143 8.40 0.62 -12.34
CA LEU A 143 7.69 -0.05 -13.43
C LEU A 143 6.22 -0.31 -13.12
N ASP A 144 5.80 -0.08 -11.87
CA ASP A 144 4.40 -0.08 -11.50
C ASP A 144 3.68 1.02 -12.32
N PRO A 145 2.77 0.66 -13.24
CA PRO A 145 2.03 1.63 -14.04
C PRO A 145 1.22 2.60 -13.17
N ASP A 146 0.82 2.18 -11.98
CA ASP A 146 0.20 3.06 -11.01
C ASP A 146 1.21 4.09 -10.50
N ASN A 147 2.49 3.75 -10.30
CA ASN A 147 3.48 4.67 -9.75
C ASN A 147 3.97 5.78 -10.72
N GLN A 148 3.92 5.56 -12.04
CA GLN A 148 4.20 6.63 -13.02
C GLN A 148 3.02 7.60 -13.22
N ALA A 149 1.77 7.15 -12.99
CA ALA A 149 0.57 7.97 -13.09
C ALA A 149 0.27 8.78 -11.80
N LEU A 150 1.11 8.64 -10.78
CA LEU A 150 0.87 9.12 -9.41
C LEU A 150 1.67 10.36 -9.01
N GLN A 151 2.56 10.88 -9.86
CA GLN A 151 3.38 12.04 -9.52
C GLN A 151 2.79 13.34 -10.08
N LEU A 152 2.61 14.33 -9.19
CA LEU A 152 2.25 15.69 -9.58
C LEU A 152 3.43 16.38 -10.28
N LYS A 153 3.13 17.35 -11.14
CA LYS A 153 4.18 18.23 -11.66
C LYS A 153 4.73 19.09 -10.50
N PRO A 154 6.01 19.49 -10.50
CA PRO A 154 6.56 20.36 -9.47
C PRO A 154 5.79 21.68 -9.27
N GLU A 155 5.20 22.21 -10.34
CA GLU A 155 4.33 23.39 -10.31
C GLU A 155 3.02 23.11 -9.54
N ASP A 156 2.39 21.96 -9.76
CA ASP A 156 1.17 21.54 -9.07
C ASP A 156 1.44 21.20 -7.60
N GLU A 157 2.58 20.56 -7.29
CA GLU A 157 3.03 20.36 -5.90
C GLU A 157 3.18 21.70 -5.16
N SER A 158 3.72 22.72 -5.84
CA SER A 158 3.89 24.06 -5.28
C SER A 158 2.53 24.73 -5.04
N LEU A 159 1.56 24.58 -5.96
CA LEU A 159 0.19 25.08 -5.77
C LEU A 159 -0.48 24.48 -4.54
N ILE A 160 -0.36 23.16 -4.32
CA ILE A 160 -0.90 22.49 -3.14
C ILE A 160 -0.21 23.00 -1.87
N GLU A 161 1.11 23.14 -1.88
CA GLU A 161 1.86 23.66 -0.73
C GLU A 161 1.47 25.09 -0.37
N GLU A 162 1.31 25.97 -1.36
CA GLU A 162 0.84 27.34 -1.18
C GLU A 162 -0.59 27.39 -0.63
N HIS A 163 -1.47 26.55 -1.16
CA HIS A 163 -2.86 26.43 -0.69
C HIS A 163 -2.91 26.03 0.80
N ILE A 164 -2.16 25.01 1.18
CA ILE A 164 -2.05 24.55 2.58
C ILE A 164 -1.53 25.68 3.48
N LYS A 165 -0.46 26.37 3.08
CA LYS A 165 0.11 27.48 3.86
C LYS A 165 -0.86 28.66 4.00
N LYS A 166 -1.58 28.98 2.92
CA LYS A 166 -2.52 30.10 2.88
C LYS A 166 -3.78 29.85 3.72
N HIS A 167 -4.35 28.65 3.62
CA HIS A 167 -5.66 28.36 4.21
C HIS A 167 -5.58 27.65 5.56
N PHE A 168 -4.54 26.85 5.81
CA PHE A 168 -4.40 26.06 7.04
C PHE A 168 -3.28 26.58 7.94
N GLY A 169 -2.14 26.95 7.35
CA GLY A 169 -1.02 27.55 8.07
C GLY A 169 0.31 26.82 7.87
N SER A 170 1.32 27.20 8.64
CA SER A 170 2.62 26.53 8.62
C SER A 170 2.50 25.10 9.18
N TYR A 171 3.31 24.19 8.65
CA TYR A 171 3.25 22.78 9.02
C TYR A 171 4.63 22.22 9.34
N ARG A 172 4.62 21.05 9.98
CA ARG A 172 5.76 20.13 10.08
C ARG A 172 5.44 18.84 9.34
N ILE A 173 6.44 18.24 8.73
CA ILE A 173 6.29 16.92 8.10
C ILE A 173 6.32 15.87 9.21
N LEU A 174 5.25 15.08 9.35
CA LEU A 174 5.22 13.91 10.24
C LEU A 174 5.86 12.69 9.58
N PHE A 175 5.58 12.52 8.29
CA PHE A 175 6.01 11.37 7.51
C PHE A 175 6.07 11.74 6.03
N LYS A 176 7.02 11.16 5.29
CA LYS A 176 7.21 11.38 3.86
C LYS A 176 7.46 10.06 3.15
N THR A 177 6.76 9.85 2.04
CA THR A 177 7.02 8.78 1.06
C THR A 177 7.51 9.41 -0.25
N ASP A 178 7.69 8.58 -1.27
CA ASP A 178 7.87 8.98 -2.66
C ASP A 178 6.58 9.52 -3.31
N ARG A 179 5.40 9.19 -2.78
CA ARG A 179 4.08 9.54 -3.37
C ARG A 179 3.34 10.65 -2.65
N TYR A 180 3.47 10.73 -1.33
CA TYR A 180 2.77 11.71 -0.49
C TYR A 180 3.53 12.02 0.81
N GLU A 181 3.23 13.18 1.38
CA GLU A 181 3.65 13.64 2.70
C GLU A 181 2.43 13.71 3.63
N LEU A 182 2.61 13.34 4.91
CA LEU A 182 1.68 13.67 5.98
C LEU A 182 2.19 14.90 6.72
N LEU A 183 1.43 15.98 6.63
CA LEU A 183 1.75 17.26 7.23
C LEU A 183 0.93 17.44 8.50
N ASN A 184 1.52 18.00 9.54
CA ASN A 184 0.81 18.48 10.73
C ASN A 184 0.88 20.00 10.79
N VAL A 185 -0.28 20.64 10.66
CA VAL A 185 -0.49 22.04 10.99
C VAL A 185 -0.87 22.13 12.46
N PRO A 186 -0.04 22.76 13.32
CA PRO A 186 -0.27 22.80 14.76
C PRO A 186 -1.48 23.66 15.12
N PRO A 187 -2.05 23.47 16.33
CA PRO A 187 -3.22 24.22 16.77
C PRO A 187 -3.00 25.73 16.83
N THR A 188 -4.05 26.48 16.53
CA THR A 188 -4.12 27.94 16.70
C THR A 188 -5.28 28.31 17.63
N PRO A 189 -5.39 29.57 18.10
CA PRO A 189 -6.57 30.01 18.86
C PRO A 189 -7.89 29.87 18.10
N GLU A 190 -7.86 29.97 16.76
CA GLU A 190 -9.03 29.80 15.89
C GLU A 190 -9.34 28.31 15.64
N HIS A 191 -8.30 27.51 15.40
CA HIS A 191 -8.39 26.07 15.17
C HIS A 191 -7.68 25.32 16.30
N ASN A 192 -8.39 25.05 17.39
CA ASN A 192 -7.85 24.38 18.59
C ASN A 192 -7.71 22.85 18.42
N PHE A 193 -7.05 22.42 17.34
CA PHE A 193 -6.76 21.04 16.97
C PHE A 193 -5.51 20.97 16.09
N ASN A 194 -4.86 19.82 16.05
CA ASN A 194 -3.84 19.52 15.04
C ASN A 194 -4.57 19.12 13.76
N LEU A 195 -4.32 19.80 12.64
CA LEU A 195 -4.79 19.37 11.33
C LEU A 195 -3.72 18.53 10.67
N ILE A 196 -4.04 17.27 10.41
CA ILE A 196 -3.24 16.39 9.58
C ILE A 196 -3.75 16.53 8.16
N VAL A 197 -2.87 16.78 7.19
CA VAL A 197 -3.23 16.92 5.78
C VAL A 197 -2.22 16.21 4.90
N THR A 198 -2.70 15.53 3.85
CA THR A 198 -1.83 14.94 2.84
C THR A 198 -1.36 16.00 1.86
N LYS A 199 -0.14 15.84 1.34
CA LYS A 199 0.35 16.57 0.16
C LYS A 199 0.94 15.54 -0.80
N GLY A 200 0.44 15.48 -2.02
CA GLY A 200 0.90 14.57 -3.07
C GLY A 200 -0.10 13.46 -3.40
N LEU A 201 -1.10 13.19 -2.54
CA LEU A 201 -2.11 12.17 -2.82
C LEU A 201 -2.92 12.50 -4.07
N ALA A 202 -3.12 13.80 -4.33
CA ALA A 202 -3.78 14.30 -5.54
C ALA A 202 -3.07 13.91 -6.84
N GLY A 203 -1.84 13.38 -6.77
CA GLY A 203 -1.16 12.76 -7.89
C GLY A 203 -1.93 11.58 -8.48
N LYS A 204 -2.71 10.83 -7.68
CA LYS A 204 -3.65 9.81 -8.20
C LYS A 204 -4.88 10.47 -8.80
N GLN A 205 -5.11 10.20 -10.08
CA GLN A 205 -6.42 10.37 -10.69
C GLN A 205 -7.26 9.12 -10.43
N LEU A 206 -8.38 9.30 -9.74
CA LEU A 206 -9.41 8.30 -9.49
C LEU A 206 -10.26 8.09 -10.74
N GLN A 207 -10.74 6.87 -10.93
CA GLN A 207 -11.80 6.61 -11.88
C GLN A 207 -13.11 7.18 -11.32
N VAL A 208 -13.71 8.11 -12.04
CA VAL A 208 -14.99 8.72 -11.64
C VAL A 208 -16.17 7.93 -12.23
N PRO A 209 -17.32 7.86 -11.53
CA PRO A 209 -18.52 7.22 -12.05
C PRO A 209 -19.04 7.88 -13.33
N ALA A 210 -19.83 7.12 -14.12
CA ALA A 210 -20.46 7.66 -15.32
C ALA A 210 -21.35 8.88 -14.98
N GLY A 211 -21.12 10.00 -15.69
CA GLY A 211 -21.84 11.25 -15.48
C GLY A 211 -21.18 12.22 -14.49
N VAL A 212 -20.05 11.84 -13.89
CA VAL A 212 -19.18 12.72 -13.09
C VAL A 212 -18.03 13.20 -13.99
N ASP A 213 -17.61 14.46 -13.85
CA ASP A 213 -16.52 15.03 -14.64
C ASP A 213 -15.16 14.66 -14.02
N PRO A 214 -14.29 13.91 -14.73
CA PRO A 214 -12.95 13.58 -14.23
C PRO A 214 -12.10 14.81 -13.96
N LEU A 215 -12.34 15.93 -14.66
CA LEU A 215 -11.59 17.16 -14.44
C LEU A 215 -11.86 17.73 -13.05
N THR A 216 -13.07 17.56 -12.51
CA THR A 216 -13.44 18.10 -11.20
C THR A 216 -13.26 17.11 -10.07
N ASP A 217 -13.58 15.83 -10.26
CA ASP A 217 -13.74 14.90 -9.14
C ASP A 217 -12.68 13.79 -9.07
N SER A 218 -11.70 13.76 -9.99
CA SER A 218 -10.71 12.65 -10.00
C SER A 218 -9.58 12.78 -8.99
N ARG A 219 -9.38 13.95 -8.35
CA ARG A 219 -8.23 14.15 -7.45
C ARG A 219 -8.66 14.63 -6.08
N LEU A 220 -7.93 14.17 -5.05
CA LEU A 220 -8.18 14.57 -3.68
C LEU A 220 -6.92 14.62 -2.82
N GLU A 221 -6.97 15.42 -1.78
CA GLU A 221 -6.14 15.32 -0.58
C GLU A 221 -7.03 14.97 0.61
N LEU A 222 -6.48 14.26 1.58
CA LEU A 222 -7.15 13.89 2.82
C LEU A 222 -6.69 14.78 3.98
N ALA A 223 -7.62 15.06 4.86
CA ALA A 223 -7.41 15.79 6.09
C ALA A 223 -7.99 15.04 7.30
N MET A 224 -7.45 15.28 8.50
CA MET A 224 -7.98 14.73 9.74
C MET A 224 -7.65 15.65 10.91
N CYS A 225 -8.65 15.96 11.73
CA CYS A 225 -8.50 16.84 12.89
C CYS A 225 -8.28 16.02 14.18
N LEU A 226 -7.11 16.17 14.80
CA LEU A 226 -6.78 15.55 16.09
C LEU A 226 -6.78 16.59 17.22
N PRO A 227 -7.11 16.24 18.47
CA PRO A 227 -7.09 17.19 19.59
C PRO A 227 -5.80 18.02 19.68
N ALA A 228 -5.89 19.26 20.17
CA ALA A 228 -4.71 20.14 20.30
C ALA A 228 -3.58 19.53 21.14
N ALA A 229 -3.93 18.81 22.20
CA ALA A 229 -2.99 18.11 23.08
C ALA A 229 -2.57 16.72 22.55
N TRP A 230 -2.75 16.43 21.26
CA TRP A 230 -2.38 15.13 20.70
C TRP A 230 -0.85 14.96 20.66
N GLU A 231 -0.39 13.82 21.17
CA GLU A 231 1.03 13.47 21.22
C GLU A 231 1.38 12.46 20.12
N PHE A 232 2.26 12.86 19.21
CA PHE A 232 2.68 12.04 18.07
C PHE A 232 3.82 11.06 18.38
N THR A 233 4.46 11.17 19.55
CA THR A 233 5.71 10.47 19.91
C THR A 233 5.53 9.34 20.91
N ASN A 234 4.30 8.95 21.27
CA ASN A 234 4.09 7.96 22.31
C ASN A 234 4.45 6.54 21.82
N SER A 235 5.49 5.95 22.43
CA SER A 235 6.09 4.64 22.13
C SER A 235 5.17 3.45 22.37
N GLU A 236 3.99 3.65 22.96
CA GLU A 236 3.05 2.57 23.30
C GLU A 236 1.93 2.36 22.25
N GLY A 237 1.96 3.05 21.10
CA GLY A 237 1.01 2.82 20.00
C GLY A 237 -0.41 3.36 20.20
N TYR A 238 -0.80 3.76 21.42
CA TYR A 238 -2.14 4.25 21.74
C TYR A 238 -2.58 5.52 20.99
N ASN A 239 -1.65 6.36 20.54
CA ASN A 239 -1.93 7.64 19.87
C ASN A 239 -1.59 7.65 18.37
N ILE A 240 -1.15 6.53 17.80
CA ILE A 240 -0.84 6.44 16.36
C ILE A 240 -1.99 5.89 15.53
N TRP A 241 -2.96 5.22 16.16
CA TRP A 241 -4.04 4.55 15.44
C TRP A 241 -4.82 5.46 14.47
N PRO A 242 -5.09 6.77 14.73
CA PRO A 242 -5.79 7.59 13.74
C PRO A 242 -4.95 7.79 12.48
N LEU A 243 -3.64 7.95 12.64
CA LEU A 243 -2.70 8.04 11.50
C LEU A 243 -2.61 6.71 10.76
N ASN A 244 -2.64 5.58 11.46
CA ASN A 244 -2.70 4.26 10.80
C ASN A 244 -3.97 4.11 9.95
N VAL A 245 -5.14 4.51 10.46
CA VAL A 245 -6.40 4.46 9.70
C VAL A 245 -6.37 5.40 8.50
N LEU A 246 -5.78 6.59 8.65
CA LEU A 246 -5.56 7.51 7.53
C LEU A 246 -4.63 6.88 6.47
N CYS A 247 -3.52 6.26 6.89
CA CYS A 247 -2.61 5.54 5.99
C CYS A 247 -3.28 4.35 5.30
N ASP A 248 -4.14 3.60 6.00
CA ASP A 248 -4.90 2.50 5.41
C ASP A 248 -5.85 3.01 4.31
N LEU A 249 -6.51 4.16 4.53
CA LEU A 249 -7.35 4.81 3.53
C LEU A 249 -6.54 5.34 2.34
N ILE A 250 -5.38 5.95 2.59
CA ILE A 250 -4.46 6.37 1.52
C ILE A 250 -4.02 5.17 0.68
N ASN A 251 -3.63 4.07 1.33
CA ASN A 251 -3.24 2.85 0.62
C ASN A 251 -4.40 2.28 -0.21
N PHE A 252 -5.63 2.29 0.32
CA PHE A 252 -6.82 1.89 -0.43
C PHE A 252 -7.03 2.76 -1.69
N ILE A 253 -6.92 4.08 -1.57
CA ILE A 253 -7.02 5.02 -2.69
C ILE A 253 -5.94 4.76 -3.75
N LEU A 254 -4.71 4.48 -3.30
CA LEU A 254 -3.57 4.28 -4.20
C LEU A 254 -3.60 2.91 -4.91
N THR A 255 -4.25 1.90 -4.34
CA THR A 255 -4.19 0.49 -4.80
C THR A 255 -5.49 -0.03 -5.41
N THR A 256 -6.59 0.71 -5.32
CA THR A 256 -7.88 0.33 -5.89
C THR A 256 -8.30 1.30 -7.00
N ASN A 257 -9.28 0.88 -7.81
CA ASN A 257 -9.92 1.74 -8.81
C ASN A 257 -11.27 2.27 -8.31
N ASP A 258 -11.55 2.15 -7.01
CA ASP A 258 -12.81 2.61 -6.43
C ASP A 258 -12.82 4.14 -6.35
N PHE A 259 -13.98 4.73 -6.67
CA PHE A 259 -14.18 6.16 -6.50
C PHE A 259 -14.30 6.52 -5.02
N VAL A 260 -13.47 7.46 -4.59
CA VAL A 260 -13.44 7.98 -3.22
C VAL A 260 -13.68 9.49 -3.27
N GLY A 261 -14.68 9.97 -2.54
CA GLY A 261 -15.05 11.38 -2.50
C GLY A 261 -15.95 11.69 -1.32
N PHE A 262 -16.65 12.82 -1.37
CA PHE A 262 -17.57 13.23 -0.30
C PHE A 262 -18.58 12.12 0.03
N GLY A 263 -18.69 11.80 1.32
CA GLY A 263 -19.61 10.79 1.83
C GLY A 263 -19.15 9.34 1.68
N TYR A 264 -18.00 9.08 1.04
CA TYR A 264 -17.34 7.77 1.09
C TYR A 264 -17.20 7.32 2.54
N ALA A 265 -17.60 6.09 2.84
CA ALA A 265 -17.59 5.55 4.19
C ALA A 265 -17.04 4.13 4.21
N PHE A 266 -16.31 3.79 5.27
CA PHE A 266 -15.74 2.45 5.48
C PHE A 266 -16.07 1.92 6.87
N SER A 267 -16.06 0.59 6.99
CA SER A 267 -16.23 -0.14 8.25
C SER A 267 -15.13 -1.17 8.40
N GLN A 268 -14.58 -1.32 9.61
CA GLN A 268 -13.68 -2.44 9.93
C GLN A 268 -14.39 -3.61 10.61
N GLY A 269 -15.71 -3.54 10.83
CA GLY A 269 -16.50 -4.57 11.53
C GLY A 269 -16.14 -4.78 13.02
N LYS A 270 -15.12 -4.07 13.51
CA LYS A 270 -14.63 -4.05 14.89
C LYS A 270 -14.14 -2.64 15.23
N GLN A 271 -13.81 -2.40 16.51
CA GLN A 271 -13.20 -1.14 16.93
C GLN A 271 -11.90 -0.87 16.14
N LEU A 272 -11.71 0.38 15.71
CA LEU A 272 -10.49 0.81 15.02
C LEU A 272 -9.25 0.68 15.91
N HIS A 273 -9.42 0.84 17.21
CA HIS A 273 -8.38 0.63 18.22
C HIS A 273 -9.01 0.36 19.60
N ALA A 274 -8.31 -0.35 20.49
CA ALA A 274 -8.82 -0.71 21.82
C ALA A 274 -9.15 0.50 22.72
N SER A 275 -8.67 1.70 22.39
CA SER A 275 -8.93 2.94 23.15
C SER A 275 -10.16 3.72 22.67
N THR A 276 -10.89 3.24 21.67
CA THR A 276 -12.05 3.93 21.11
C THR A 276 -13.18 2.97 20.70
N ASP A 277 -14.41 3.47 20.72
CA ASP A 277 -15.58 2.75 20.22
C ASP A 277 -15.87 3.04 18.73
N PHE A 278 -15.06 3.85 18.05
CA PHE A 278 -15.20 4.04 16.60
C PHE A 278 -14.95 2.74 15.86
N THR A 279 -15.79 2.43 14.87
CA THR A 279 -15.70 1.19 14.07
C THR A 279 -15.51 1.45 12.58
N GLY A 280 -15.39 2.72 12.20
CA GLY A 280 -15.28 3.15 10.80
C GLY A 280 -15.15 4.68 10.70
N GLY A 281 -15.31 5.19 9.49
CA GLY A 281 -15.26 6.62 9.21
C GLY A 281 -15.97 6.99 7.92
N MET A 282 -16.14 8.28 7.69
CA MET A 282 -16.56 8.83 6.40
C MET A 282 -15.76 10.08 6.02
N LEU A 283 -15.75 10.39 4.73
CA LEU A 283 -15.19 11.62 4.19
C LEU A 283 -16.24 12.73 4.14
N THR A 284 -15.86 13.94 4.58
CA THR A 284 -16.68 15.14 4.57
C THR A 284 -15.90 16.33 4.00
N ALA A 285 -16.56 17.47 3.80
CA ALA A 285 -15.85 18.73 3.61
C ALA A 285 -15.16 19.17 4.92
N LEU A 286 -14.22 20.10 4.81
CA LEU A 286 -13.51 20.72 5.94
C LEU A 286 -14.43 21.69 6.69
N GLY A 287 -15.30 21.18 7.56
CA GLY A 287 -16.34 21.98 8.21
C GLY A 287 -15.82 23.10 9.12
N ALA A 288 -14.58 23.00 9.60
CA ALA A 288 -13.92 24.01 10.42
C ALA A 288 -13.26 25.16 9.62
N TYR A 289 -13.25 25.07 8.29
CA TYR A 289 -12.62 26.04 7.40
C TYR A 289 -13.62 26.61 6.38
N PRO A 290 -13.34 27.79 5.78
CA PRO A 290 -14.16 28.33 4.69
C PRO A 290 -14.21 27.39 3.49
N ARG A 291 -15.31 27.42 2.73
CA ARG A 291 -15.51 26.53 1.56
C ARG A 291 -14.35 26.58 0.56
N GLU A 292 -13.78 27.76 0.33
CA GLU A 292 -12.63 27.97 -0.58
C GLU A 292 -11.36 27.21 -0.17
N SER A 293 -11.23 26.80 1.10
CA SER A 293 -10.09 25.97 1.50
C SER A 293 -10.22 24.51 1.08
N SER A 294 -11.43 24.07 0.71
CA SER A 294 -11.72 22.67 0.40
C SER A 294 -11.43 22.29 -1.04
N GLU A 295 -11.06 23.26 -1.89
CA GLU A 295 -10.89 23.09 -3.33
C GLU A 295 -9.68 23.90 -3.83
N LEU A 296 -8.89 23.31 -4.72
CA LEU A 296 -7.78 23.95 -5.42
C LEU A 296 -7.84 23.57 -6.91
N VAL A 297 -7.50 24.50 -7.80
CA VAL A 297 -7.36 24.24 -9.25
C VAL A 297 -5.88 24.14 -9.61
N LEU A 298 -5.49 23.06 -10.29
CA LEU A 298 -4.13 22.79 -10.75
C LEU A 298 -3.83 23.46 -12.10
N SER A 299 -2.57 23.39 -12.53
CA SER A 299 -2.10 23.98 -13.80
C SER A 299 -2.79 23.41 -15.05
N ASP A 300 -3.30 22.18 -14.98
CA ASP A 300 -4.05 21.50 -16.04
C ASP A 300 -5.56 21.79 -15.98
N ASN A 301 -6.01 22.67 -15.07
CA ASN A 301 -7.40 22.99 -14.73
C ASN A 301 -8.16 21.87 -14.03
N SER A 302 -7.50 20.77 -13.63
CA SER A 302 -8.13 19.78 -12.76
C SER A 302 -8.30 20.31 -11.35
N TYR A 303 -9.36 19.89 -10.68
CA TYR A 303 -9.64 20.26 -9.29
C TYR A 303 -9.07 19.22 -8.34
N VAL A 304 -8.62 19.68 -7.18
CA VAL A 304 -8.23 18.88 -6.04
C VAL A 304 -9.17 19.21 -4.89
N HIS A 305 -9.87 18.20 -4.39
CA HIS A 305 -10.74 18.32 -3.23
C HIS A 305 -10.00 17.93 -1.95
N PHE A 306 -10.13 18.74 -0.89
CA PHE A 306 -9.65 18.39 0.44
C PHE A 306 -10.81 17.80 1.26
N PHE A 307 -10.74 16.50 1.56
CA PHE A 307 -11.76 15.82 2.34
C PHE A 307 -11.28 15.50 3.75
N GLU A 308 -12.11 15.81 4.74
CA GLU A 308 -11.88 15.47 6.12
C GLU A 308 -12.37 14.04 6.43
N LEU A 309 -11.50 13.23 7.02
CA LEU A 309 -11.85 11.95 7.62
C LEU A 309 -12.46 12.17 9.01
N VAL A 310 -13.75 11.84 9.13
CA VAL A 310 -14.50 11.83 10.39
C VAL A 310 -14.74 10.39 10.84
N PHE A 311 -14.28 10.03 12.04
CA PHE A 311 -14.55 8.71 12.61
C PHE A 311 -15.99 8.58 13.11
N LEU A 312 -16.59 7.40 12.90
CA LEU A 312 -17.99 7.13 13.20
C LEU A 312 -18.14 6.01 14.23
N TYR A 313 -19.05 6.23 15.18
CA TYR A 313 -19.49 5.20 16.12
C TYR A 313 -20.38 4.15 15.44
N PRO A 314 -20.61 2.98 16.07
CA PRO A 314 -21.36 1.90 15.44
C PRO A 314 -22.77 2.30 14.98
N MET A 315 -23.50 3.11 15.76
CA MET A 315 -24.86 3.52 15.36
C MET A 315 -24.83 4.58 14.26
N GLU A 316 -23.83 5.47 14.26
CA GLU A 316 -23.63 6.44 13.17
C GLU A 316 -23.28 5.75 11.86
N LEU A 317 -22.43 4.73 11.92
CA LEU A 317 -22.06 3.92 10.77
C LEU A 317 -23.25 3.10 10.26
N SER A 318 -24.05 2.54 11.16
CA SER A 318 -25.31 1.86 10.82
C SER A 318 -26.31 2.83 10.16
N PHE A 319 -26.44 4.05 10.69
CA PHE A 319 -27.25 5.09 10.08
C PHE A 319 -26.76 5.42 8.65
N ARG A 320 -25.43 5.52 8.44
CA ARG A 320 -24.83 5.77 7.12
C ARG A 320 -25.16 4.72 6.06
N GLN A 321 -25.47 3.48 6.44
CA GLN A 321 -25.80 2.42 5.48
C GLN A 321 -27.14 2.64 4.77
N SER A 322 -28.03 3.45 5.34
CA SER A 322 -29.40 3.65 4.82
C SER A 322 -29.77 5.12 4.57
N HIS A 323 -28.89 6.05 4.92
CA HIS A 323 -29.09 7.49 4.75
C HIS A 323 -27.94 8.07 3.91
N SER A 324 -27.92 9.37 3.69
CA SER A 324 -26.85 10.13 3.04
C SER A 324 -25.84 10.69 4.06
N ALA A 325 -24.69 11.14 3.58
CA ALA A 325 -23.71 11.82 4.44
C ALA A 325 -24.27 13.14 4.98
N TYR A 326 -25.05 13.87 4.16
CA TYR A 326 -25.73 15.10 4.56
C TYR A 326 -26.69 14.88 5.72
N GLU A 327 -27.54 13.84 5.68
CA GLU A 327 -28.46 13.54 6.78
C GLU A 327 -27.73 13.24 8.09
N LEU A 328 -26.58 12.55 8.05
CA LEU A 328 -25.78 12.34 9.26
C LEU A 328 -25.17 13.66 9.76
N LEU A 329 -24.66 14.51 8.86
CA LEU A 329 -24.12 15.83 9.22
C LEU A 329 -25.19 16.75 9.82
N GLU A 330 -26.43 16.68 9.34
CA GLU A 330 -27.57 17.38 9.95
C GLU A 330 -27.84 16.89 11.37
N LEU A 331 -27.73 15.57 11.64
CA LEU A 331 -27.86 15.05 13.01
C LEU A 331 -26.75 15.56 13.93
N PHE A 332 -25.50 15.65 13.45
CA PHE A 332 -24.41 16.29 14.20
C PHE A 332 -24.76 17.73 14.55
N GLN A 333 -25.25 18.51 13.59
CA GLN A 333 -25.65 19.89 13.79
C GLN A 333 -26.82 20.03 14.77
N GLN A 334 -27.89 19.24 14.60
CA GLN A 334 -29.08 19.25 15.45
C GLN A 334 -28.77 18.91 16.91
N LYS A 335 -27.80 18.00 17.14
CA LYS A 335 -27.37 17.61 18.48
C LYS A 335 -26.23 18.47 19.03
N HIS A 336 -25.81 19.51 18.29
CA HIS A 336 -24.68 20.37 18.65
C HIS A 336 -23.40 19.58 18.94
N VAL A 337 -23.17 18.49 18.21
CA VAL A 337 -21.97 17.66 18.31
C VAL A 337 -21.06 18.00 17.14
N ALA A 338 -19.87 18.48 17.45
CA ALA A 338 -18.83 18.64 16.42
C ALA A 338 -18.32 17.25 16.01
N PRO A 339 -18.27 16.93 14.70
CA PRO A 339 -17.73 15.65 14.24
C PRO A 339 -16.23 15.51 14.54
N SER A 340 -15.54 16.65 14.58
CA SER A 340 -14.09 16.79 14.76
C SER A 340 -13.75 18.01 15.64
N PRO A 341 -12.57 18.03 16.30
CA PRO A 341 -11.58 16.95 16.36
C PRO A 341 -12.05 15.75 17.20
N VAL A 342 -11.42 14.60 16.98
CA VAL A 342 -11.70 13.33 17.66
C VAL A 342 -11.62 13.46 19.19
N ARG A 343 -12.76 13.56 19.88
CA ARG A 343 -12.87 13.47 21.34
C ARG A 343 -13.96 12.48 21.70
N LYS A 344 -14.07 12.12 22.99
CA LYS A 344 -15.22 11.40 23.56
C LYS A 344 -16.49 12.25 23.35
N ARG A 345 -17.05 12.19 22.15
CA ARG A 345 -18.31 12.83 21.76
C ARG A 345 -19.42 11.79 21.88
N GLN A 346 -20.66 12.25 22.02
CA GLN A 346 -21.78 11.33 22.03
C GLN A 346 -21.98 10.73 20.62
N ASP A 347 -22.36 9.46 20.56
CA ASP A 347 -22.92 8.86 19.35
C ASP A 347 -24.27 9.53 19.04
N VAL A 348 -24.33 10.29 17.94
CA VAL A 348 -25.53 11.07 17.58
C VAL A 348 -26.70 10.18 17.13
N CYS A 349 -26.46 8.90 16.85
CA CYS A 349 -27.48 7.94 16.43
C CYS A 349 -27.95 7.01 17.56
N SER A 350 -27.31 7.03 18.73
CA SER A 350 -27.69 6.22 19.91
C SER A 350 -29.15 6.35 20.38
N GLN A 351 -29.85 7.44 20.00
CA GLN A 351 -31.24 7.71 20.36
C GLN A 351 -32.18 7.81 19.15
N VAL A 352 -31.68 7.57 17.93
CA VAL A 352 -32.53 7.56 16.74
C VAL A 352 -33.29 6.23 16.73
N LYS A 353 -34.59 6.27 17.05
CA LYS A 353 -35.45 5.08 16.94
C LYS A 353 -35.33 4.56 15.50
N ALA A 354 -35.05 3.26 15.34
CA ALA A 354 -35.06 2.60 14.04
C ALA A 354 -36.36 2.97 13.33
N ALA A 355 -36.25 3.67 12.20
CA ALA A 355 -37.40 3.94 11.36
C ALA A 355 -37.95 2.58 10.93
N THR A 356 -39.13 2.24 11.44
CA THR A 356 -39.89 1.06 11.01
C THR A 356 -40.08 1.19 9.50
N LYS A 357 -39.42 0.32 8.72
CA LYS A 357 -39.79 0.14 7.32
C LYS A 357 -41.27 -0.26 7.29
N ILE A 358 -42.12 0.62 6.74
CA ILE A 358 -43.52 0.30 6.42
C ILE A 358 -43.55 -0.55 5.17
#